data_AF-A0AAN8XAJ9-F1
#
_entry.id   AF-A0AAN8XAJ9-F1
#
_cell.length_a   1.000
_cell.length_b   1.000
_cell.length_c   1.000
_cell.angle_alpha   90.00
_cell.angle_beta   90.00
_cell.angle_gamma   90.00
#
_symmetry.space_group_name_H-M   'P 1'
#
loop_
_entity.id
_entity.type
_entity.pdbx_description
1 polymer ?
#
loop_
_entity_poly.entity_id
_entity_poly.type
_entity_poly.pdbx_seq_one_letter_code
_entity_poly.pdbx_strand_id
1 'polypeptide(L)'
;MVAAIIENDRVLPQMMQTMSFTAFMPTNEAMDKYEGEKNVKLIYYHLANIPYTAQHLPDEINTQLSGNPRLYVTRLPSGKASITGWEDFNIFINNAKILQANHIAVAEDGAEQVLHIVDQVIAPTIAKAAPNTPLTAAYRNPDAQKLLKKPNLYGLVNQHSVTDFERRVTELNLLDVFNMQGKNTFFIPVNQALNMMQRL
;
A
#
# COMPACT_ATOMS: atom_id res chain seq x y z
N MET A 1 4.68 -18.80 -6.21
CA MET A 1 4.40 -18.35 -4.82
C MET A 1 3.05 -17.65 -4.70
N VAL A 2 2.76 -16.57 -5.44
CA VAL A 2 1.45 -15.90 -5.42
C VAL A 2 0.29 -16.86 -5.75
N ALA A 3 0.43 -17.64 -6.83
CA ALA A 3 -0.55 -18.66 -7.21
C ALA A 3 -0.87 -19.64 -6.07
N ALA A 4 0.16 -20.12 -5.36
CA ALA A 4 -0.04 -21.01 -4.22
C ALA A 4 -0.81 -20.35 -3.06
N ILE A 5 -0.67 -19.03 -2.84
CA ILE A 5 -1.47 -18.32 -1.81
C ILE A 5 -2.94 -18.27 -2.23
N ILE A 6 -3.19 -18.03 -3.53
CA ILE A 6 -4.55 -17.95 -4.09
C ILE A 6 -5.23 -19.31 -4.03
N GLU A 7 -4.57 -20.37 -4.51
CA GLU A 7 -5.11 -21.73 -4.60
C GLU A 7 -5.43 -22.35 -3.23
N ASN A 8 -4.68 -21.95 -2.20
CA ASN A 8 -4.90 -22.43 -0.83
C ASN A 8 -6.01 -21.66 -0.08
N ASP A 9 -6.59 -20.61 -0.67
CA ASP A 9 -7.72 -19.90 -0.09
C ASP A 9 -9.06 -20.44 -0.61
N ARG A 10 -10.09 -20.44 0.25
CA ARG A 10 -11.40 -20.99 -0.09
C ARG A 10 -12.26 -20.07 -0.95
N VAL A 11 -11.98 -18.77 -0.98
CA VAL A 11 -12.85 -17.75 -1.57
C VAL A 11 -12.19 -17.08 -2.78
N LEU A 12 -10.88 -16.78 -2.72
CA LEU A 12 -10.16 -16.09 -3.79
C LEU A 12 -10.30 -16.75 -5.16
N PRO A 13 -10.17 -18.09 -5.32
CA PRO A 13 -10.31 -18.70 -6.64
C PRO A 13 -11.70 -18.46 -7.26
N GLN A 14 -12.76 -18.52 -6.45
CA GLN A 14 -14.12 -18.26 -6.91
C GLN A 14 -14.33 -16.78 -7.26
N MET A 15 -13.78 -15.88 -6.44
CA MET A 15 -13.78 -14.44 -6.70
C MET A 15 -13.09 -14.12 -8.02
N MET A 16 -11.95 -14.75 -8.30
CA MET A 16 -11.19 -14.58 -9.55
C MET A 16 -11.92 -15.12 -10.78
N GLN A 17 -12.96 -15.94 -10.62
CA GLN A 17 -13.75 -16.46 -11.73
C GLN A 17 -15.04 -15.66 -11.98
N THR A 18 -15.49 -14.83 -11.03
CA THR A 18 -16.85 -14.27 -11.04
C THR A 18 -16.93 -12.77 -10.81
N MET A 19 -15.83 -12.13 -10.42
CA MET A 19 -15.82 -10.70 -10.10
C MET A 19 -14.94 -9.90 -11.03
N SER A 20 -15.37 -8.68 -11.29
CA SER A 20 -14.54 -7.68 -11.96
C SER A 20 -13.60 -7.02 -10.95
N PHE A 21 -12.31 -6.90 -11.29
CA PHE A 21 -11.31 -6.31 -10.40
C PHE A 21 -10.09 -5.77 -11.14
N THR A 22 -9.30 -4.96 -10.44
CA THR A 22 -7.90 -4.69 -10.84
C THR A 22 -6.96 -5.43 -9.92
N ALA A 23 -5.97 -6.12 -10.48
CA ALA A 23 -4.91 -6.79 -9.75
C ALA A 23 -3.57 -6.08 -9.98
N PHE A 24 -2.92 -5.66 -8.91
CA PHE A 24 -1.54 -5.17 -8.94
C PHE A 24 -0.61 -6.28 -8.49
N MET A 25 -0.20 -7.18 -9.38
CA MET A 25 0.58 -8.34 -8.95
C MET A 25 2.08 -8.05 -8.94
N PRO A 26 2.77 -8.32 -7.82
CA PRO A 26 4.22 -8.16 -7.76
C PRO A 26 4.94 -9.21 -8.63
N THR A 27 6.11 -8.85 -9.15
CA THR A 27 7.00 -9.83 -9.80
C THR A 27 7.47 -10.90 -8.82
N ASN A 28 7.97 -12.02 -9.34
CA ASN A 28 8.59 -13.06 -8.50
C ASN A 28 9.77 -12.50 -7.69
N GLU A 29 10.63 -11.70 -8.32
CA GLU A 29 11.76 -11.05 -7.65
C GLU A 29 11.31 -10.14 -6.49
N ALA A 30 10.25 -9.36 -6.70
CA ALA A 30 9.67 -8.53 -5.65
C ALA A 30 9.16 -9.36 -4.48
N MET A 31 8.48 -10.48 -4.78
CA MET A 31 7.98 -11.39 -3.76
C MET A 31 9.10 -12.11 -3.00
N ASP A 32 10.22 -12.43 -3.64
CA ASP A 32 11.36 -13.08 -2.99
C ASP A 32 12.05 -12.15 -2.01
N LYS A 33 12.18 -10.85 -2.37
CA LYS A 33 12.73 -9.80 -1.50
C LYS A 33 11.81 -9.38 -0.37
N TYR A 34 10.52 -9.69 -0.44
CA TYR A 34 9.56 -9.29 0.58
C TYR A 34 9.70 -10.13 1.85
N GLU A 35 10.03 -9.47 2.96
CA GLU A 35 10.25 -10.08 4.28
C GLU A 35 8.99 -10.15 5.14
N GLY A 36 7.91 -9.47 4.73
CA GLY A 36 6.65 -9.46 5.48
C GLY A 36 5.83 -10.75 5.32
N GLU A 37 4.68 -10.80 6.00
CA GLU A 37 3.79 -11.96 5.93
C GLU A 37 3.19 -12.14 4.53
N LYS A 38 3.41 -13.33 3.95
CA LYS A 38 2.91 -13.74 2.64
C LYS A 38 1.65 -14.59 2.80
N ASN A 39 0.54 -13.94 3.13
CA ASN A 39 -0.74 -14.59 3.38
C ASN A 39 -1.86 -14.03 2.47
N VAL A 40 -3.07 -14.57 2.60
CA VAL A 40 -4.21 -14.17 1.77
C VAL A 40 -4.57 -12.67 1.92
N LYS A 41 -4.35 -12.07 3.09
CA LYS A 41 -4.64 -10.64 3.33
C LYS A 41 -3.75 -9.76 2.46
N LEU A 42 -2.51 -10.18 2.23
CA LEU A 42 -1.61 -9.50 1.30
C LEU A 42 -2.21 -9.50 -0.11
N ILE A 43 -2.75 -10.63 -0.58
CA ILE A 43 -3.37 -10.72 -1.91
C ILE A 43 -4.60 -9.81 -2.00
N TYR A 44 -5.50 -9.86 -1.01
CA TYR A 44 -6.66 -8.96 -0.99
C TYR A 44 -6.29 -7.47 -1.01
N TYR A 45 -5.11 -7.10 -0.47
CA TYR A 45 -4.62 -5.72 -0.55
C TYR A 45 -4.11 -5.32 -1.94
N HIS A 46 -3.71 -6.29 -2.76
CA HIS A 46 -3.31 -6.06 -4.16
C HIS A 46 -4.48 -6.09 -5.14
N LEU A 47 -5.71 -6.33 -4.66
CA LEU A 47 -6.92 -6.41 -5.48
C LEU A 47 -7.82 -5.20 -5.20
N ALA A 48 -8.24 -4.52 -6.26
CA ALA A 48 -9.24 -3.45 -6.23
C ALA A 48 -10.55 -3.93 -6.83
N ASN A 49 -11.69 -3.41 -6.37
CA ASN A 49 -13.02 -3.90 -6.73
C ASN A 49 -13.57 -3.40 -8.08
N ILE A 50 -12.79 -2.64 -8.84
CA ILE A 50 -13.18 -2.07 -10.13
C ILE A 50 -12.07 -2.37 -11.14
N PRO A 51 -12.38 -2.77 -12.39
CA PRO A 51 -11.41 -2.95 -13.45
C PRO A 51 -10.95 -1.60 -14.01
N TYR A 52 -9.74 -1.19 -13.64
CA TYR A 52 -9.12 0.05 -14.06
C TYR A 52 -7.96 -0.25 -14.99
N THR A 53 -8.03 0.29 -16.20
CA THR A 53 -6.85 0.45 -17.06
C THR A 53 -5.95 1.54 -16.48
N ALA A 54 -4.65 1.49 -16.79
CA ALA A 54 -3.64 2.36 -16.20
C ALA A 54 -3.93 3.86 -16.43
N GLN A 55 -4.50 4.19 -17.59
CA GLN A 55 -4.93 5.55 -17.96
C GLN A 55 -6.09 6.06 -17.10
N HIS A 56 -6.94 5.15 -16.62
CA HIS A 56 -8.17 5.46 -15.89
C HIS A 56 -8.10 5.14 -14.40
N LEU A 57 -6.91 4.83 -13.88
CA LEU A 57 -6.71 4.67 -12.44
C LEU A 57 -7.09 5.99 -11.72
N PRO A 58 -7.96 5.98 -10.69
CA PRO A 58 -8.19 7.17 -9.88
C PRO A 58 -6.97 7.47 -9.00
N ASP A 59 -6.95 8.65 -8.36
CA ASP A 59 -5.88 9.02 -7.42
C ASP A 59 -5.84 8.13 -6.16
N GLU A 60 -6.99 7.57 -5.77
CA GLU A 60 -7.15 6.70 -4.62
C GLU A 60 -8.02 5.50 -4.99
N ILE A 61 -7.60 4.30 -4.60
CA ILE A 61 -8.27 3.04 -4.94
C ILE A 61 -8.57 2.27 -3.65
N ASN A 62 -9.80 1.77 -3.53
CA ASN A 62 -10.18 0.87 -2.44
C ASN A 62 -9.76 -0.56 -2.76
N THR A 63 -9.21 -1.25 -1.77
CA THR A 63 -8.83 -2.66 -1.89
C THR A 63 -9.92 -3.60 -1.41
N GLN A 64 -9.81 -4.88 -1.79
CA GLN A 64 -10.67 -5.96 -1.32
C GLN A 64 -10.31 -6.43 0.10
N LEU A 65 -9.24 -5.90 0.70
CA LEU A 65 -8.88 -6.21 2.08
C LEU A 65 -9.90 -5.59 3.05
N SER A 66 -10.33 -6.37 4.05
CA SER A 66 -11.28 -5.90 5.05
C SER A 66 -10.86 -4.57 5.70
N GLY A 67 -11.78 -3.62 5.72
CA GLY A 67 -11.51 -2.24 6.15
C GLY A 67 -11.06 -1.31 5.04
N ASN A 68 -11.01 -1.81 3.81
CA ASN A 68 -10.75 -1.08 2.57
C ASN A 68 -9.55 -0.13 2.72
N PRO A 69 -8.37 -0.64 3.11
CA PRO A 69 -7.20 0.20 3.12
C PRO A 69 -6.92 0.72 1.72
N ARG A 70 -6.60 2.00 1.61
CA ARG A 70 -6.45 2.67 0.31
C ARG A 70 -5.10 2.34 -0.34
N LEU A 71 -5.10 2.36 -1.67
CA LEU A 71 -3.91 2.50 -2.50
C LEU A 71 -3.89 3.90 -3.10
N TYR A 72 -2.72 4.51 -3.17
CA TYR A 72 -2.53 5.85 -3.73
C TYR A 72 -1.82 5.76 -5.08
N VAL A 73 -2.33 6.48 -6.07
CA VAL A 73 -1.74 6.50 -7.41
C VAL A 73 -0.92 7.77 -7.61
N THR A 74 0.34 7.60 -7.97
CA THR A 74 1.24 8.70 -8.32
C THR A 74 1.66 8.56 -9.78
N ARG A 75 1.62 9.67 -10.53
CA ARG A 75 2.04 9.73 -11.93
C ARG A 75 3.18 10.72 -12.06
N LEU A 76 4.30 10.25 -12.58
CA LEU A 76 5.45 11.09 -12.91
C LEU A 76 5.67 11.06 -14.42
N PRO A 77 5.87 12.19 -15.11
CA PRO A 77 6.20 12.19 -16.53
C PRO A 77 7.36 11.23 -16.81
N SER A 78 7.19 10.36 -17.80
CA SER A 78 8.22 9.37 -18.16
C SER A 78 9.30 9.95 -19.07
N GLY A 79 8.98 11.04 -19.78
CA GLY A 79 9.81 11.60 -20.85
C GLY A 79 9.87 10.72 -22.10
N LYS A 80 9.05 9.67 -22.18
CA LYS A 80 8.97 8.76 -23.33
C LYS A 80 7.70 9.06 -24.11
N ALA A 81 7.78 9.08 -25.43
CA ALA A 81 6.60 9.14 -26.28
C ALA A 81 5.83 7.82 -26.13
N SER A 82 4.57 7.91 -25.70
CA SER A 82 3.70 6.76 -25.55
C SER A 82 3.06 6.32 -26.86
N ILE A 83 2.84 5.01 -27.00
CA ILE A 83 2.08 4.42 -28.11
C ILE A 83 0.64 4.15 -27.67
N THR A 84 0.41 3.89 -26.38
CA THR A 84 -0.89 3.45 -25.85
C THR A 84 -1.50 4.42 -24.82
N GLY A 85 -0.86 5.56 -24.55
CA GLY A 85 -1.25 6.61 -23.61
C GLY A 85 -0.74 6.43 -22.17
N TRP A 86 -0.51 5.21 -21.68
CA TRP A 86 -0.05 5.03 -20.29
C TRP A 86 1.46 5.16 -20.11
N GLU A 87 2.26 4.93 -21.18
CA GLU A 87 3.71 5.01 -21.09
C GLU A 87 4.24 6.44 -20.97
N ASP A 88 3.37 7.45 -21.14
CA ASP A 88 3.68 8.87 -20.91
C ASP A 88 4.02 9.15 -19.44
N PHE A 89 3.63 8.23 -18.55
CA PHE A 89 3.88 8.34 -17.11
C PHE A 89 4.57 7.08 -16.57
N ASN A 90 5.52 7.30 -15.65
CA ASN A 90 5.83 6.31 -14.63
C ASN A 90 4.68 6.33 -13.61
N ILE A 91 3.89 5.26 -13.57
CA ILE A 91 2.75 5.12 -12.66
C ILE A 91 3.17 4.28 -11.46
N PHE A 92 2.89 4.78 -10.26
CA PHE A 92 3.18 4.12 -8.99
C PHE A 92 1.89 3.90 -8.21
N ILE A 93 1.76 2.72 -7.63
CA ILE A 93 0.72 2.34 -6.67
C ILE A 93 1.39 2.23 -5.31
N ASN A 94 1.10 3.17 -4.42
CA ASN A 94 1.93 3.47 -3.25
C ASN A 94 3.41 3.64 -3.68
N ASN A 95 4.30 2.76 -3.24
CA ASN A 95 5.72 2.73 -3.58
C ASN A 95 6.07 1.84 -4.78
N ALA A 96 5.13 1.05 -5.29
CA ALA A 96 5.38 0.05 -6.33
C ALA A 96 5.12 0.62 -7.72
N LYS A 97 6.10 0.53 -8.61
CA LYS A 97 6.00 1.00 -9.99
C LYS A 97 5.30 -0.05 -10.86
N ILE A 98 4.37 0.38 -11.70
CA ILE A 98 3.81 -0.47 -12.76
C ILE A 98 4.88 -0.68 -13.84
N LEU A 99 5.25 -1.95 -14.06
CA LEU A 99 6.19 -2.39 -15.09
C LEU A 99 5.47 -2.82 -16.37
N GLN A 100 4.32 -3.46 -16.22
CA GLN A 100 3.46 -3.88 -17.31
C GLN A 100 2.02 -3.59 -16.93
N ALA A 101 1.23 -3.08 -17.87
CA ALA A 101 -0.11 -2.60 -17.60
C ALA A 101 -1.13 -3.22 -18.56
N ASN A 102 -2.41 -3.14 -18.17
CA ASN A 102 -3.55 -3.38 -19.04
C ASN A 102 -3.63 -4.81 -19.61
N HIS A 103 -3.21 -5.81 -18.83
CA HIS A 103 -3.49 -7.21 -19.17
C HIS A 103 -4.96 -7.49 -18.84
N ILE A 104 -5.82 -7.51 -19.85
CA ILE A 104 -7.26 -7.66 -19.67
C ILE A 104 -7.67 -9.12 -19.88
N ALA A 105 -8.43 -9.66 -18.93
CA ALA A 105 -9.12 -10.93 -19.05
C ALA A 105 -10.62 -10.72 -18.79
N VAL A 106 -11.45 -11.54 -19.42
CA VAL A 106 -12.90 -11.54 -19.21
C VAL A 106 -13.31 -12.96 -18.85
N ALA A 107 -13.97 -13.12 -17.72
CA ALA A 107 -14.50 -14.40 -17.28
C ALA A 107 -15.69 -14.85 -18.16
N GLU A 108 -16.09 -16.12 -18.06
CA GLU A 108 -17.20 -16.67 -18.83
C GLU A 108 -18.53 -15.94 -18.59
N ASP A 109 -18.72 -15.40 -17.38
CA ASP A 109 -19.91 -14.61 -17.00
C ASP A 109 -19.83 -13.13 -17.40
N GLY A 110 -18.76 -12.72 -18.08
CA GLY A 110 -18.54 -11.34 -18.55
C GLY A 110 -17.81 -10.44 -17.55
N ALA A 111 -17.38 -10.95 -16.39
CA ALA A 111 -16.62 -10.14 -15.43
C ALA A 111 -15.22 -9.77 -15.97
N GLU A 112 -14.92 -8.47 -16.03
CA GLU A 112 -13.65 -7.93 -16.56
C GLU A 112 -12.59 -7.81 -15.46
N GLN A 113 -11.38 -8.27 -15.76
CA GLN A 113 -10.25 -8.29 -14.86
C GLN A 113 -9.07 -7.60 -15.52
N VAL A 114 -8.47 -6.63 -14.83
CA VAL A 114 -7.30 -5.90 -15.33
C VAL A 114 -6.10 -6.19 -14.45
N LEU A 115 -5.04 -6.73 -15.04
CA LEU A 115 -3.79 -7.02 -14.37
C LEU A 115 -2.72 -5.99 -14.74
N HIS A 116 -2.09 -5.46 -13.70
CA HIS A 116 -0.87 -4.66 -13.77
C HIS A 116 0.23 -5.38 -12.98
N ILE A 117 1.41 -5.52 -13.57
CA ILE A 117 2.58 -6.10 -12.92
C ILE A 117 3.40 -4.99 -12.27
N VAL A 118 3.71 -5.13 -10.98
CA VAL A 118 4.45 -4.13 -10.20
C VAL A 118 5.81 -4.64 -9.71
N ASP A 119 6.75 -3.71 -9.53
CA ASP A 119 8.15 -4.02 -9.16
C ASP A 119 8.39 -4.30 -7.67
N GLN A 120 7.39 -4.06 -6.82
CA GLN A 120 7.47 -4.22 -5.37
C GLN A 120 6.16 -4.77 -4.81
N VAL A 121 6.26 -5.47 -3.68
CA VAL A 121 5.09 -5.89 -2.91
C VAL A 121 4.49 -4.67 -2.22
N ILE A 122 3.20 -4.45 -2.42
CA ILE A 122 2.45 -3.38 -1.77
C ILE A 122 1.96 -3.91 -0.42
N ALA A 123 2.45 -3.32 0.68
CA ALA A 123 2.08 -3.72 2.04
C ALA A 123 1.13 -2.69 2.67
N PRO A 124 0.06 -3.13 3.34
CA PRO A 124 -0.90 -2.21 3.93
C PRO A 124 -0.34 -1.57 5.21
N THR A 125 -0.48 -0.26 5.34
CA THR A 125 -0.27 0.46 6.61
C THR A 125 -1.46 0.22 7.53
N ILE A 126 -1.52 -0.96 8.14
CA ILE A 126 -2.56 -1.37 9.09
C ILE A 126 -2.00 -1.39 10.51
N ALA A 127 -2.84 -0.96 11.46
CA ALA A 127 -2.53 -1.13 12.86
C ALA A 127 -2.43 -2.63 13.19
N LYS A 128 -1.30 -3.03 13.77
CA LYS A 128 -1.10 -4.34 14.36
C LYS A 128 -1.84 -4.35 15.69
N ALA A 129 -2.96 -5.05 15.75
CA ALA A 129 -3.73 -5.20 16.98
C ALA A 129 -2.81 -5.71 18.10
N ALA A 130 -2.79 -5.03 19.24
CA ALA A 130 -2.30 -5.67 20.46
C ALA A 130 -3.22 -6.86 20.78
N PRO A 131 -2.69 -7.97 21.34
CA PRO A 131 -3.54 -9.06 21.81
C PRO A 131 -4.68 -8.50 22.66
N ASN A 132 -5.93 -8.82 22.32
CA ASN A 132 -7.17 -8.39 23.01
C ASN A 132 -7.62 -6.93 22.83
N THR A 133 -7.07 -6.16 21.89
CA THR A 133 -7.61 -4.83 21.54
C THR A 133 -8.31 -4.86 20.17
N PRO A 134 -9.64 -4.72 20.10
CA PRO A 134 -10.34 -4.60 18.83
C PRO A 134 -9.83 -3.40 18.03
N LEU A 135 -9.40 -3.63 16.79
CA LEU A 135 -9.08 -2.54 15.87
C LEU A 135 -10.37 -1.81 15.50
N THR A 136 -10.64 -0.71 16.20
CA THR A 136 -11.77 0.17 15.88
C THR A 136 -11.52 0.89 14.55
N ALA A 137 -12.58 1.47 13.97
CA ALA A 137 -12.50 2.25 12.74
C ALA A 137 -11.48 3.42 12.84
N ALA A 138 -11.20 3.92 14.04
CA ALA A 138 -10.25 5.01 14.28
C ALA A 138 -8.79 4.66 13.91
N TYR A 139 -8.45 3.37 13.83
CA TYR A 139 -7.10 2.87 13.50
C TYR A 139 -6.99 2.35 12.06
N ARG A 140 -8.05 2.49 11.25
CA ARG A 140 -8.05 2.16 9.82
C ARG A 140 -7.69 3.40 9.03
N ASN A 141 -6.85 3.26 8.01
CA ASN A 141 -6.43 4.36 7.13
C ASN A 141 -5.95 5.61 7.90
N PRO A 142 -4.90 5.50 8.74
CA PRO A 142 -4.41 6.64 9.49
C PRO A 142 -3.89 7.74 8.55
N ASP A 143 -4.14 9.00 8.92
CA ASP A 143 -3.33 10.12 8.46
C ASP A 143 -1.97 10.13 9.17
N ALA A 144 -1.06 11.01 8.76
CA ALA A 144 0.28 11.09 9.33
C ALA A 144 0.24 11.42 10.83
N GLN A 145 -0.68 12.25 11.30
CA GLN A 145 -0.84 12.57 12.71
C GLN A 145 -1.26 11.34 13.53
N LYS A 146 -2.27 10.58 13.08
CA LYS A 146 -2.76 9.36 13.75
C LYS A 146 -1.69 8.28 13.80
N LEU A 147 -0.92 8.13 12.73
CA LEU A 147 0.23 7.23 12.69
C LEU A 147 1.27 7.67 13.72
N LEU A 148 1.66 8.94 13.72
CA LEU A 148 2.68 9.48 14.62
C LEU A 148 2.26 9.43 16.09
N LYS A 149 0.97 9.59 16.42
CA LYS A 149 0.47 9.45 17.80
C LYS A 149 0.62 8.04 18.38
N LYS A 150 0.74 7.01 17.53
CA LYS A 150 0.84 5.59 17.93
C LYS A 150 1.77 4.82 16.98
N PRO A 151 3.05 5.19 16.87
CA PRO A 151 3.94 4.69 15.83
C PRO A 151 4.15 3.17 15.96
N ASN A 152 4.25 2.68 17.19
CA ASN A 152 4.40 1.26 17.50
C ASN A 152 3.24 0.40 16.98
N LEU A 153 2.01 0.93 16.97
CA LEU A 153 0.84 0.20 16.43
C LEU A 153 0.98 -0.04 14.92
N TYR A 154 1.69 0.83 14.21
CA TYR A 154 1.91 0.70 12.76
C TYR A 154 3.26 0.06 12.41
N GLY A 155 3.91 -0.60 13.39
CA GLY A 155 5.15 -1.34 13.17
C GLY A 155 6.43 -0.48 13.12
N LEU A 156 6.36 0.81 13.47
CA LEU A 156 7.53 1.66 13.65
C LEU A 156 8.19 1.35 15.01
N VAL A 157 8.89 0.21 15.07
CA VAL A 157 9.53 -0.34 16.25
C VAL A 157 11.00 -0.69 15.95
N ASN A 158 11.78 -1.01 16.98
CA ASN A 158 13.20 -1.39 16.86
C ASN A 158 14.00 -0.31 16.10
N GLN A 159 14.74 -0.69 15.05
CA GLN A 159 15.53 0.21 14.21
C GLN A 159 14.70 1.28 13.47
N HIS A 160 13.38 1.09 13.36
CA HIS A 160 12.44 2.04 12.75
C HIS A 160 11.63 2.82 13.80
N SER A 161 11.99 2.74 15.08
CA SER A 161 11.30 3.47 16.14
C SER A 161 11.49 4.98 15.97
N VAL A 162 10.41 5.72 16.15
CA VAL A 162 10.35 7.20 16.05
C VAL A 162 9.83 7.85 17.33
N THR A 163 9.85 7.12 18.45
CA THR A 163 9.28 7.56 19.75
C THR A 163 9.89 8.86 20.26
N ASP A 164 11.20 9.08 20.05
CA ASP A 164 11.84 10.32 20.51
C ASP A 164 11.38 11.54 19.70
N PHE A 165 11.20 11.35 18.39
CA PHE A 165 10.65 12.37 17.52
C PHE A 165 9.19 12.66 17.85
N GLU A 166 8.37 11.62 18.02
CA GLU A 166 6.97 11.74 18.45
C GLU A 166 6.86 12.55 19.75
N ARG A 167 7.61 12.15 20.78
CA ARG A 167 7.65 12.86 22.06
C ARG A 167 7.99 14.33 21.88
N ARG A 168 9.00 14.64 21.07
CA ARG A 168 9.43 16.03 20.83
C ARG A 168 8.37 16.86 20.11
N VAL A 169 7.72 16.31 19.09
CA VAL A 169 6.62 16.95 18.36
C VAL A 169 5.45 17.23 19.30
N THR A 170 5.14 16.28 20.19
CA THR A 170 4.08 16.42 21.20
C THR A 170 4.43 17.51 22.24
N GLU A 171 5.64 17.50 22.80
CA GLU A 171 6.12 18.53 23.76
C GLU A 171 6.09 19.95 23.17
N LEU A 172 6.33 20.08 21.86
CA LEU A 172 6.33 21.36 21.15
C LEU A 172 4.94 21.76 20.60
N ASN A 173 3.90 20.96 20.82
CA ASN A 173 2.56 21.17 20.26
C ASN A 173 2.55 21.29 18.72
N LEU A 174 3.36 20.48 18.03
CA LEU A 174 3.50 20.51 16.57
C LEU A 174 2.74 19.37 15.85
N LEU A 175 1.94 18.58 16.57
CA LEU A 175 1.22 17.45 15.99
C LEU A 175 0.25 17.85 14.86
N ASP A 176 -0.28 19.07 14.86
CA ASP A 176 -1.25 19.52 13.85
C ASP A 176 -0.62 19.73 12.47
N VAL A 177 0.70 19.92 12.38
CA VAL A 177 1.45 19.92 11.12
C VAL A 177 1.27 18.59 10.38
N PHE A 178 1.15 17.49 11.11
CA PHE A 178 0.96 16.15 10.53
C PHE A 178 -0.50 15.84 10.18
N ASN A 179 -1.42 16.77 10.42
CA ASN A 179 -2.82 16.67 10.01
C ASN A 179 -3.14 17.59 8.80
N MET A 180 -2.11 18.20 8.19
CA MET A 180 -2.29 18.99 6.98
C MET A 180 -2.90 18.14 5.87
N GLN A 181 -3.95 18.66 5.24
CA GLN A 181 -4.58 18.02 4.09
C GLN A 181 -3.65 18.02 2.88
N GLY A 182 -3.79 17.02 2.02
CA GLY A 182 -3.07 16.90 0.76
C GLY A 182 -1.98 15.82 0.74
N LYS A 183 -1.24 15.79 -0.37
CA LYS A 183 -0.19 14.79 -0.65
C LYS A 183 1.14 15.25 -0.03
N ASN A 184 1.24 15.14 1.28
CA ASN A 184 2.41 15.58 2.05
C ASN A 184 3.48 14.49 2.14
N THR A 185 4.76 14.90 2.13
CA THR A 185 5.90 14.03 2.41
C THR A 185 6.60 14.51 3.66
N PHE A 186 6.69 13.66 4.69
CA PHE A 186 7.34 13.98 5.95
C PHE A 186 8.64 13.19 6.11
N PHE A 187 9.74 13.88 6.40
CA PHE A 187 11.01 13.25 6.74
C PHE A 187 11.10 13.11 8.26
N ILE A 188 10.87 11.90 8.76
CA ILE A 188 10.83 11.61 10.19
C ILE A 188 12.14 10.88 10.59
N PRO A 189 12.98 11.46 11.46
CA PRO A 189 14.18 10.78 11.93
C PRO A 189 13.81 9.62 12.87
N VAL A 190 14.50 8.50 12.69
CA VAL A 190 14.44 7.37 13.64
C VAL A 190 15.28 7.66 14.89
N ASN A 191 14.92 7.05 16.02
CA ASN A 191 15.61 7.26 17.30
C ASN A 191 17.13 7.02 17.19
N GLN A 192 17.54 6.00 16.42
CA GLN A 192 18.96 5.70 16.20
C GLN A 192 19.73 6.89 15.59
N ALA A 193 19.13 7.61 14.63
CA ALA A 193 19.75 8.76 13.99
C ALA A 193 19.88 9.95 14.97
N LEU A 194 18.88 10.18 15.82
CA LEU A 194 18.93 11.22 16.84
C LEU A 194 20.03 10.94 17.89
N ASN A 195 20.17 9.68 18.31
CA ASN A 195 21.17 9.26 19.29
C ASN A 195 22.60 9.38 18.76
N MET A 196 22.82 9.20 17.46
CA MET A 196 24.14 9.40 16.83
C MET A 196 24.55 10.87 16.86
N MET A 197 23.61 11.80 16.67
CA MET A 197 23.91 13.24 16.68
C MET A 197 24.26 13.78 18.06
N GLN A 198 23.81 13.15 19.14
CA GLN A 198 24.17 13.57 20.51
C GLN A 198 25.59 13.15 20.93
N ARG A 199 26.26 12.32 20.14
CA ARG A 199 27.62 11.81 20.41
C ARG A 199 28.70 12.55 19.62
N LEU A 200 28.32 13.52 18.78
CA LEU A 200 29.19 14.44 18.06
C LEU A 200 29.26 15.77 18.82
#